data_AF-A0AAJ2M8F1-F1
#
_entry.id   AF-A0AAJ2M8F1-F1
#
_cell.length_a   1.000
_cell.length_b   1.000
_cell.length_c   1.000
_cell.angle_alpha   90.00
_cell.angle_beta   90.00
_cell.angle_gamma   90.00
#
_symmetry.space_group_name_H-M   'P 1'
#
loop_
_entity.id
_entity.type
_entity.pdbx_description
1 polymer ?
#
loop_
_entity_poly.entity_id
_entity_poly.type
_entity_poly.pdbx_seq_one_letter_code
_entity_poly.pdbx_strand_id
1 'polypeptide(L)'
;MRTFMKRTFLSLIFAVTMVVTLINPASAAPSSPEDGQLYVFYGNTVTKPDGTIDLNASQISKKQEVTGQSLNLTKDPQNSMMAAAVPKDKEILYRWDEWRKWGIVVRRTAGEKIGPLHNVSIKSVKATTLWPATTERDPNADNTTWIYRSPVELVKCSTMITCKVLEKRTVRVVHNYRKLDYLDKESMGLITAYCEGYTKCPDWVNEAAEKNISKI
;
A
#
# COMPACT_ATOMS: atom_id res chain seq x y z
N MET A 1 -51.32 39.51 57.57
CA MET A 1 -50.94 40.52 58.58
C MET A 1 -49.68 40.01 59.29
N ARG A 2 -48.56 40.76 59.21
CA ARG A 2 -47.36 40.76 60.09
C ARG A 2 -46.75 39.42 60.55
N THR A 3 -45.61 38.96 60.01
CA THR A 3 -44.19 39.22 60.39
C THR A 3 -43.66 38.57 61.69
N PHE A 4 -42.41 38.08 61.58
CA PHE A 4 -41.46 37.58 62.59
C PHE A 4 -41.78 36.17 63.16
N MET A 5 -40.81 35.26 63.39
CA MET A 5 -39.49 35.46 63.97
C MET A 5 -38.55 34.24 63.74
N LYS A 6 -37.23 34.51 63.82
CA LYS A 6 -36.04 33.64 63.65
C LYS A 6 -35.89 32.49 64.67
N ARG A 7 -34.98 31.57 64.30
CA ARG A 7 -34.07 30.68 65.08
C ARG A 7 -34.43 29.19 64.88
N THR A 8 -33.52 28.23 64.71
CA THR A 8 -32.10 28.12 65.06
C THR A 8 -31.47 26.94 64.29
N PHE A 9 -30.13 26.96 64.20
CA PHE A 9 -29.23 26.01 63.57
C PHE A 9 -29.45 24.53 63.94
N LEU A 10 -29.32 23.65 62.95
CA LEU A 10 -28.89 22.26 63.16
C LEU A 10 -27.81 21.89 62.13
N SER A 11 -26.66 21.53 62.65
CA SER A 11 -25.46 21.11 61.93
C SER A 11 -25.64 19.68 61.44
N LEU A 12 -25.54 19.43 60.13
CA LEU A 12 -25.37 18.08 59.58
C LEU A 12 -23.97 17.97 58.98
N ILE A 13 -23.13 17.20 59.67
CA ILE A 13 -21.85 16.72 59.18
C ILE A 13 -22.16 15.53 58.26
N PHE A 14 -22.11 15.73 56.95
CA PHE A 14 -22.04 14.63 55.98
C PHE A 14 -20.57 14.44 55.60
N ALA A 15 -20.00 13.33 56.07
CA ALA A 15 -18.72 12.83 55.60
C ALA A 15 -18.88 12.33 54.15
N VAL A 16 -18.41 13.11 53.19
CA VAL A 16 -18.21 12.65 51.82
C VAL A 16 -16.76 12.22 51.68
N THR A 17 -16.53 10.92 51.72
CA THR A 17 -15.27 10.30 51.29
C THR A 17 -15.04 10.62 49.82
N MET A 18 -14.18 11.60 49.55
CA MET A 18 -13.74 11.93 48.21
C MET A 18 -12.73 10.86 47.76
N VAL A 19 -13.18 9.94 46.91
CA VAL A 19 -12.27 9.07 46.15
C VAL A 19 -11.57 9.97 45.14
N VAL A 20 -10.33 10.36 45.44
CA VAL A 20 -9.45 10.99 44.45
C VAL A 20 -8.98 9.88 43.51
N THR A 21 -9.73 9.66 42.43
CA THR A 21 -9.14 9.00 41.26
C THR A 21 -8.10 9.96 40.69
N LEU A 22 -6.83 9.59 40.81
CA LEU A 22 -5.76 10.17 40.01
C LEU A 22 -6.06 9.86 38.55
N ILE A 23 -6.85 10.73 37.91
CA ILE A 23 -6.90 10.80 36.45
C ILE A 23 -5.53 11.31 36.07
N ASN A 24 -4.63 10.41 35.70
CA ASN A 24 -3.37 10.78 35.08
C ASN A 24 -3.76 11.48 33.77
N PRO A 25 -3.61 12.80 33.59
CA PRO A 25 -3.70 13.36 32.28
C PRO A 25 -2.38 12.97 31.62
N ALA A 26 -2.32 11.75 31.08
CA ALA A 26 -1.56 11.56 29.86
C ALA A 26 -2.25 12.48 28.84
N SER A 27 -1.87 13.76 28.90
CA SER A 27 -2.20 14.76 27.92
C SER A 27 -1.60 14.19 26.64
N ALA A 28 -2.45 13.53 25.85
CA ALA A 28 -2.24 13.47 24.42
C ALA A 28 -2.17 14.94 24.00
N ALA A 29 -0.95 15.46 23.91
CA ALA A 29 -0.72 16.77 23.35
C ALA A 29 -1.43 16.75 21.99
N PRO A 30 -2.39 17.66 21.73
CA PRO A 30 -2.94 17.77 20.40
C PRO A 30 -1.77 18.08 19.48
N SER A 31 -1.46 17.14 18.57
CA SER A 31 -0.49 17.37 17.51
C SER A 31 -0.92 18.63 16.78
N SER A 32 -0.12 19.69 16.90
CA SER A 32 -0.38 20.97 16.24
C SER A 32 -0.70 20.74 14.75
N PRO A 33 -1.71 21.41 14.16
CA PRO A 33 -2.07 21.24 12.75
C PRO A 33 -1.00 21.73 11.75
N GLU A 34 0.15 22.20 12.21
CA GLU A 34 1.22 22.74 11.35
C GLU A 34 2.11 21.66 10.71
N ASP A 35 2.04 20.41 11.17
CA ASP A 35 2.68 19.29 10.48
C ASP A 35 1.77 18.75 9.38
N GLY A 36 1.97 19.27 8.17
CA GLY A 36 1.20 18.89 6.99
C GLY A 36 1.08 17.37 6.79
N GLN A 37 -0.12 16.91 6.42
CA GLN A 37 -0.46 15.50 6.26
C GLN A 37 0.28 14.86 5.09
N LEU A 38 0.84 13.66 5.32
CA LEU A 38 1.55 12.89 4.31
C LEU A 38 0.62 11.87 3.63
N TYR A 39 0.69 11.81 2.30
CA TYR A 39 -0.06 10.91 1.44
C TYR A 39 0.90 10.14 0.52
N VAL A 40 0.51 8.94 0.09
CA VAL A 40 1.29 8.18 -0.89
C VAL A 40 0.39 7.65 -1.99
N PHE A 41 0.80 7.86 -3.24
CA PHE A 41 0.04 7.48 -4.43
C PHE A 41 0.83 6.51 -5.29
N TYR A 42 0.15 5.50 -5.84
CA TYR A 42 0.69 4.60 -6.85
C TYR A 42 0.14 4.98 -8.22
N GLY A 43 1.00 5.06 -9.23
CA GLY A 43 0.65 5.56 -10.56
C GLY A 43 0.90 7.06 -10.73
N ASN A 44 0.41 7.63 -11.83
CA ASN A 44 0.62 9.03 -12.17
C ASN A 44 -0.35 9.92 -11.38
N THR A 45 0.17 10.91 -10.64
CA THR A 45 -0.65 12.02 -10.15
C THR A 45 -0.83 13.08 -11.23
N VAL A 46 -1.93 13.82 -11.16
CA VAL A 46 -2.21 14.95 -12.04
C VAL A 46 -1.76 16.23 -11.34
N THR A 47 -0.81 16.94 -11.95
CA THR A 47 -0.34 18.24 -11.46
C THR A 47 -1.08 19.36 -12.20
N LYS A 48 -1.57 20.35 -11.45
CA LYS A 48 -2.18 21.56 -12.00
C LYS A 48 -1.11 22.48 -12.60
N PRO A 49 -1.50 23.44 -13.47
CA PRO A 49 -0.58 24.43 -14.02
C PRO A 49 0.19 25.25 -12.98
N ASP A 50 -0.35 25.38 -11.76
CA ASP A 50 0.28 26.06 -10.62
C ASP A 50 1.28 25.18 -9.85
N GLY A 51 1.55 23.96 -10.32
CA GLY A 51 2.47 23.01 -9.69
C GLY A 51 1.91 22.27 -8.48
N THR A 52 0.63 22.47 -8.12
CA THR A 52 -0.03 21.71 -7.05
C THR A 52 -0.62 20.42 -7.58
N ILE A 53 -0.69 19.38 -6.73
CA ILE A 53 -1.35 18.13 -7.11
C ILE A 53 -2.86 18.33 -7.08
N ASP A 54 -3.54 18.03 -8.17
CA ASP A 54 -4.99 17.91 -8.18
C ASP A 54 -5.35 16.60 -7.50
N LEU A 55 -5.65 16.63 -6.20
CA LEU A 55 -6.02 15.41 -5.48
C LEU A 55 -7.26 14.75 -6.08
N ASN A 56 -8.23 15.50 -6.62
CA ASN A 56 -9.48 14.96 -7.18
C ASN A 56 -9.25 14.28 -8.53
N ALA A 57 -8.39 14.85 -9.39
CA ALA A 57 -7.95 14.21 -10.64
C ALA A 57 -6.85 13.17 -10.41
N SER A 58 -6.07 13.26 -9.33
CA SER A 58 -5.13 12.21 -8.93
C SER A 58 -5.84 11.04 -8.25
N GLN A 59 -7.11 11.20 -7.86
CA GLN A 59 -8.04 10.09 -7.61
C GLN A 59 -8.48 9.39 -8.91
N ILE A 60 -7.80 9.57 -10.06
CA ILE A 60 -8.05 8.76 -11.27
C ILE A 60 -7.61 7.29 -11.10
N SER A 61 -7.00 6.90 -9.97
CA SER A 61 -7.00 5.49 -9.51
C SER A 61 -8.32 5.02 -8.88
N LYS A 62 -9.27 5.93 -8.54
CA LYS A 62 -10.64 5.61 -8.08
C LYS A 62 -11.69 5.59 -9.19
N LYS A 63 -11.41 6.15 -10.36
CA LYS A 63 -12.40 6.26 -11.47
C LYS A 63 -12.14 5.35 -12.65
N GLN A 64 -11.14 4.46 -12.56
CA GLN A 64 -11.29 3.20 -13.26
C GLN A 64 -12.30 2.40 -12.44
N GLU A 65 -13.58 2.53 -12.82
CA GLU A 65 -14.64 1.63 -12.38
C GLU A 65 -14.19 0.22 -12.81
N VAL A 66 -13.46 -0.44 -11.91
CA VAL A 66 -13.12 -1.84 -12.06
C VAL A 66 -14.45 -2.56 -11.91
N THR A 67 -15.12 -2.73 -13.04
CA THR A 67 -16.23 -3.67 -13.18
C THR A 67 -15.63 -5.06 -12.91
N GLY A 68 -15.62 -5.47 -11.64
CA GLY A 68 -15.57 -6.86 -11.21
C GLY A 68 -14.22 -7.56 -11.03
N GLN A 69 -13.07 -6.89 -10.87
CA GLN A 69 -11.83 -7.58 -10.43
C GLN A 69 -11.58 -7.41 -8.94
N SER A 70 -12.02 -8.40 -8.17
CA SER A 70 -11.61 -8.55 -6.77
C SER A 70 -10.08 -8.75 -6.69
N LEU A 71 -9.43 -8.02 -5.77
CA LEU A 71 -7.98 -8.03 -5.58
C LEU A 71 -7.51 -9.24 -4.76
N ASN A 72 -7.85 -10.46 -5.16
CA ASN A 72 -7.37 -11.65 -4.45
C ASN A 72 -5.90 -11.94 -4.82
N LEU A 73 -4.97 -11.67 -3.90
CA LEU A 73 -3.61 -12.20 -3.96
C LEU A 73 -3.65 -13.56 -3.25
N THR A 74 -3.73 -14.63 -4.02
CA THR A 74 -3.73 -15.97 -3.44
C THR A 74 -2.33 -16.52 -3.47
N LYS A 75 -1.92 -17.11 -2.35
CA LYS A 75 -0.81 -18.03 -2.39
C LYS A 75 -1.26 -19.25 -3.18
N ASP A 76 -0.54 -19.71 -4.19
CA ASP A 76 -1.02 -20.80 -5.06
C ASP A 76 -1.23 -22.09 -4.24
N PRO A 77 -2.49 -22.54 -4.05
CA PRO A 77 -2.77 -23.70 -3.22
C PRO A 77 -2.59 -25.02 -4.00
N GLN A 78 -2.63 -25.01 -5.33
CA GLN A 78 -2.57 -26.23 -6.15
C GLN A 78 -1.18 -26.88 -6.12
N ASN A 79 -0.13 -26.08 -5.92
CA ASN A 79 1.23 -26.58 -5.74
C ASN A 79 1.43 -27.35 -4.43
N SER A 80 0.52 -27.26 -3.45
CA SER A 80 0.58 -28.08 -2.23
C SER A 80 0.20 -29.54 -2.47
N MET A 81 -0.60 -29.83 -3.50
CA MET A 81 -1.05 -31.18 -3.85
C MET A 81 -0.15 -31.87 -4.90
N MET A 82 0.61 -31.10 -5.69
CA MET A 82 1.67 -31.61 -6.60
C MET A 82 3.09 -31.49 -6.00
N ALA A 83 3.20 -31.21 -4.70
CA ALA A 83 4.44 -30.87 -4.00
C ALA A 83 5.56 -31.93 -4.10
N ALA A 84 5.25 -33.16 -4.52
CA ALA A 84 6.25 -34.22 -4.70
C ALA A 84 7.09 -34.07 -5.98
N ALA A 85 6.63 -33.36 -7.02
CA ALA A 85 7.28 -33.32 -8.34
C ALA A 85 7.94 -31.97 -8.68
N VAL A 86 7.47 -30.86 -8.10
CA VAL A 86 8.01 -29.52 -8.40
C VAL A 86 9.13 -29.19 -7.41
N PRO A 87 10.36 -28.89 -7.87
CA PRO A 87 11.42 -28.43 -6.99
C PRO A 87 10.99 -27.21 -6.20
N LYS A 88 11.30 -27.18 -4.89
CA LYS A 88 10.88 -26.11 -3.98
C LYS A 88 11.22 -24.71 -4.49
N ASP A 89 12.38 -24.54 -5.14
CA ASP A 89 12.83 -23.26 -5.70
C ASP A 89 11.98 -22.78 -6.89
N LYS A 90 11.26 -23.69 -7.56
CA LYS A 90 10.34 -23.41 -8.68
C LYS A 90 8.87 -23.30 -8.27
N GLU A 91 8.54 -23.59 -7.01
CA GLU A 91 7.17 -23.52 -6.51
C GLU A 91 6.54 -22.15 -6.78
N ILE A 92 5.29 -22.15 -7.25
CA ILE A 92 4.53 -20.91 -7.40
C ILE A 92 4.05 -20.48 -6.02
N LEU A 93 4.49 -19.30 -5.59
CA LEU A 93 3.99 -18.69 -4.36
C LEU A 93 2.74 -17.89 -4.61
N TYR A 94 2.68 -17.05 -5.65
CA TYR A 94 1.55 -16.14 -5.85
C TYR A 94 1.08 -16.12 -7.29
N ARG A 95 -0.21 -15.83 -7.47
CA ARG A 95 -0.85 -15.63 -8.77
C ARG A 95 -1.84 -14.47 -8.74
N TRP A 96 -1.91 -13.73 -9.84
CA TRP A 96 -2.99 -12.80 -10.15
C TRP A 96 -2.95 -12.44 -11.65
N ASP A 97 -4.01 -11.83 -12.15
CA ASP A 97 -4.00 -11.28 -13.51
C ASP A 97 -3.56 -9.81 -13.51
N GLU A 98 -2.68 -9.44 -14.44
CA GLU A 98 -2.32 -8.04 -14.69
C GLU A 98 -3.44 -7.28 -15.44
N TRP A 99 -3.24 -5.97 -15.68
CA TRP A 99 -4.25 -5.08 -16.27
C TRP A 99 -4.80 -5.54 -17.63
N ARG A 100 -4.00 -6.24 -18.45
CA ARG A 100 -4.38 -6.88 -19.74
C ARG A 100 -4.95 -8.29 -19.60
N LYS A 101 -5.21 -8.74 -18.37
CA LYS A 101 -5.68 -10.10 -18.05
C LYS A 101 -4.66 -11.20 -18.40
N TRP A 102 -3.36 -10.89 -18.38
CA TRP A 102 -2.31 -11.90 -18.48
C TRP A 102 -1.90 -12.37 -17.08
N GLY A 103 -1.71 -13.67 -16.92
CA GLY A 103 -1.42 -14.27 -15.62
C GLY A 103 0.00 -13.97 -15.14
N ILE A 104 0.11 -13.20 -14.07
CA ILE A 104 1.33 -13.04 -13.29
C ILE A 104 1.49 -14.25 -12.37
N VAL A 105 2.71 -14.78 -12.37
CA VAL A 105 3.13 -15.90 -11.54
C VAL A 105 4.39 -15.45 -10.80
N VAL A 106 4.41 -15.62 -9.49
CA VAL A 106 5.61 -15.39 -8.68
C VAL A 106 6.08 -16.72 -8.12
N ARG A 107 7.22 -17.20 -8.61
CA ARG A 107 7.86 -18.40 -8.09
C ARG A 107 8.68 -18.09 -6.85
N ARG A 108 8.90 -19.10 -6.00
CA ARG A 108 9.58 -19.00 -4.71
C ARG A 108 10.91 -18.28 -4.80
N THR A 109 11.78 -18.70 -5.73
CA THR A 109 13.10 -18.08 -5.89
C THR A 109 13.03 -16.56 -6.11
N ALA A 110 12.06 -16.07 -6.87
CA ALA A 110 11.91 -14.63 -7.10
C ALA A 110 11.23 -13.94 -5.91
N GLY A 111 10.13 -14.53 -5.39
CA GLY A 111 9.38 -13.98 -4.27
C GLY A 111 10.21 -13.84 -2.99
N GLU A 112 11.10 -14.80 -2.71
CA GLU A 112 12.00 -14.76 -1.55
C GLU A 112 13.18 -13.80 -1.73
N LYS A 113 13.47 -13.34 -2.95
CA LYS A 113 14.59 -12.43 -3.23
C LYS A 113 14.18 -10.96 -3.20
N ILE A 114 13.02 -10.60 -3.74
CA ILE A 114 12.63 -9.20 -3.91
C ILE A 114 12.48 -8.44 -2.57
N GLY A 115 12.00 -9.10 -1.52
CA GLY A 115 11.86 -8.50 -0.19
C GLY A 115 13.24 -8.22 0.44
N PRO A 116 14.06 -9.25 0.72
CA PRO A 116 15.35 -9.07 1.36
C PRO A 116 16.34 -8.19 0.56
N LEU A 117 16.38 -8.33 -0.77
CA LEU A 117 17.36 -7.64 -1.61
C LEU A 117 16.93 -6.22 -1.99
N HIS A 118 15.66 -6.04 -2.34
CA HIS A 118 15.17 -4.78 -2.92
C HIS A 118 14.14 -4.06 -2.06
N ASN A 119 13.76 -4.62 -0.90
CA ASN A 119 12.69 -4.13 -0.06
C ASN A 119 11.40 -3.87 -0.84
N VAL A 120 10.99 -4.82 -1.70
CA VAL A 120 9.74 -4.73 -2.45
C VAL A 120 8.76 -5.79 -1.97
N SER A 121 7.58 -5.35 -1.53
CA SER A 121 6.49 -6.24 -1.15
C SER A 121 5.78 -6.82 -2.39
N ILE A 122 5.18 -8.01 -2.25
CA ILE A 122 4.34 -8.60 -3.30
C ILE A 122 3.15 -7.70 -3.65
N LYS A 123 2.62 -6.95 -2.67
CA LYS A 123 1.56 -5.96 -2.92
C LYS A 123 2.04 -4.84 -3.85
N SER A 124 3.28 -4.36 -3.69
CA SER A 124 3.89 -3.38 -4.59
C SER A 124 4.07 -3.95 -6.01
N VAL A 125 4.49 -5.22 -6.12
CA VAL A 125 4.56 -5.92 -7.42
C VAL A 125 3.17 -5.97 -8.07
N LYS A 126 2.15 -6.42 -7.33
CA LYS A 126 0.77 -6.50 -7.80
C LYS A 126 0.25 -5.13 -8.25
N ALA A 127 0.43 -4.11 -7.42
CA ALA A 127 0.05 -2.73 -7.76
C ALA A 127 0.73 -2.23 -9.05
N THR A 128 2.03 -2.49 -9.21
CA THR A 128 2.77 -2.11 -10.43
C THR A 128 2.22 -2.79 -11.68
N THR A 129 1.86 -4.08 -11.57
CA THR A 129 1.33 -4.85 -12.72
C THR A 129 -0.16 -4.56 -13.01
N LEU A 130 -0.91 -4.05 -12.04
CA LEU A 130 -2.33 -3.68 -12.23
C LEU A 130 -2.49 -2.24 -12.71
N TRP A 131 -1.59 -1.34 -12.28
CA TRP A 131 -1.63 0.07 -12.62
C TRP A 131 -0.25 0.58 -13.07
N PRO A 132 0.32 0.02 -14.16
CA PRO A 132 1.57 0.52 -14.72
C PRO A 132 1.37 1.89 -15.38
N ALA A 133 2.31 2.79 -15.17
CA ALA A 133 2.43 3.98 -16.01
C ALA A 133 2.97 3.61 -17.40
N THR A 134 3.88 2.64 -17.47
CA THR A 134 4.40 2.10 -18.75
C THR A 134 4.48 0.59 -18.70
N THR A 135 4.15 -0.05 -19.81
CA THR A 135 4.35 -1.49 -20.02
C THR A 135 5.05 -1.70 -21.36
N GLU A 136 6.23 -2.29 -21.35
CA GLU A 136 7.06 -2.51 -22.55
C GLU A 136 7.70 -3.89 -22.54
N ARG A 137 8.14 -4.38 -23.71
CA ARG A 137 9.00 -5.56 -23.77
C ARG A 137 10.42 -5.16 -23.36
N ASP A 138 11.11 -6.05 -22.67
CA ASP A 138 12.54 -5.84 -22.41
C ASP A 138 13.33 -6.01 -23.72
N PRO A 139 13.99 -4.94 -24.22
CA PRO A 139 14.69 -4.99 -25.51
C PRO A 139 15.94 -5.89 -25.47
N ASN A 140 16.44 -6.23 -24.28
CA ASN A 140 17.66 -7.03 -24.10
C ASN A 140 17.37 -8.47 -23.69
N ALA A 141 16.10 -8.85 -23.55
CA ALA A 141 15.70 -10.19 -23.13
C ALA A 141 14.99 -10.93 -24.27
N ASP A 142 14.34 -12.05 -23.93
CA ASP A 142 13.49 -12.75 -24.89
C ASP A 142 12.21 -11.95 -25.21
N ASN A 143 11.58 -12.27 -26.35
CA ASN A 143 10.34 -11.61 -26.81
C ASN A 143 9.11 -11.83 -25.90
N THR A 144 9.29 -12.53 -24.77
CA THR A 144 8.30 -12.86 -23.76
C THR A 144 8.53 -12.17 -22.42
N THR A 145 9.61 -11.40 -22.28
CA THR A 145 9.91 -10.63 -21.07
C THR A 145 9.33 -9.23 -21.17
N TRP A 146 8.57 -8.84 -20.15
CA TRP A 146 7.90 -7.56 -20.06
C TRP A 146 8.32 -6.81 -18.80
N ILE A 147 8.41 -5.49 -18.94
CA ILE A 147 8.75 -4.55 -17.90
C ILE A 147 7.52 -3.67 -17.63
N TYR A 148 7.11 -3.65 -16.37
CA TYR A 148 6.09 -2.76 -15.85
C TYR A 148 6.77 -1.71 -14.99
N ARG A 149 6.42 -0.44 -15.17
CA ARG A 149 6.88 0.65 -14.30
C ARG A 149 5.72 1.45 -13.77
N SER A 150 5.74 1.71 -12.47
CA SER A 150 4.78 2.59 -11.82
C SER A 150 5.53 3.59 -10.94
N PRO A 151 5.29 4.91 -11.13
CA PRO A 151 5.74 5.89 -10.17
C PRO A 151 4.94 5.73 -8.88
N VAL A 152 5.59 6.03 -7.77
CA VAL A 152 5.04 6.07 -6.42
C VAL A 152 5.50 7.38 -5.81
N GLU A 153 4.56 8.19 -5.38
CA GLU A 153 4.81 9.57 -4.98
C GLU A 153 4.41 9.77 -3.53
N LEU A 154 5.37 10.22 -2.72
CA LEU A 154 5.17 10.70 -1.36
C LEU A 154 4.84 12.19 -1.42
N VAL A 155 3.70 12.56 -0.88
CA VAL A 155 3.12 13.90 -1.00
C VAL A 155 2.90 14.48 0.39
N LYS A 156 3.33 15.73 0.63
CA LYS A 156 3.00 16.49 1.84
C LYS A 156 2.01 17.58 1.49
N CYS A 157 0.93 17.62 2.25
CA CYS A 157 -0.12 18.63 2.12
C CYS A 157 -0.07 19.58 3.32
N SER A 158 0.21 20.87 3.08
CA SER A 158 0.20 21.90 4.13
C SER A 158 -1.21 22.36 4.48
N THR A 159 -2.16 22.18 3.55
CA THR A 159 -3.61 22.35 3.74
C THR A 159 -4.34 21.26 2.94
N MET A 160 -5.66 21.13 3.08
CA MET A 160 -6.47 20.20 2.27
C MET A 160 -6.38 20.44 0.75
N ILE A 161 -5.80 21.57 0.31
CA ILE A 161 -5.80 22.02 -1.10
C ILE A 161 -4.36 22.13 -1.64
N THR A 162 -3.38 22.42 -0.78
CA THR A 162 -1.98 22.64 -1.19
C THR A 162 -1.12 21.43 -0.88
N CYS A 163 -0.87 20.62 -1.90
CA CYS A 163 -0.06 19.40 -1.80
C CYS A 163 1.15 19.47 -2.73
N LYS A 164 2.31 19.01 -2.24
CA LYS A 164 3.57 18.96 -2.99
C LYS A 164 4.15 17.54 -2.93
N VAL A 165 4.67 17.07 -4.06
CA VAL A 165 5.47 15.83 -4.10
C VAL A 165 6.79 16.10 -3.37
N LEU A 166 7.04 15.35 -2.31
CA LEU A 166 8.33 15.36 -1.59
C LEU A 166 9.33 14.42 -2.25
N GLU A 167 8.87 13.23 -2.61
CA GLU A 167 9.72 12.17 -3.14
C GLU A 167 8.95 11.36 -4.18
N LYS A 168 9.65 10.94 -5.23
CA LYS A 168 9.12 10.08 -6.28
C LYS A 168 10.06 8.91 -6.49
N ARG A 169 9.50 7.71 -6.53
CA ARG A 169 10.21 6.46 -6.84
C ARG A 169 9.49 5.74 -7.95
N THR A 170 10.22 5.07 -8.82
CA THR A 170 9.62 4.21 -9.84
C THR A 170 9.85 2.76 -9.44
N VAL A 171 8.78 2.03 -9.16
CA VAL A 171 8.86 0.58 -8.98
C VAL A 171 8.86 -0.06 -10.36
N ARG A 172 9.90 -0.85 -10.63
CA ARG A 172 10.05 -1.65 -11.83
C ARG A 172 9.81 -3.10 -11.50
N VAL A 173 8.95 -3.75 -12.27
CA VAL A 173 8.66 -5.19 -12.19
C VAL A 173 9.01 -5.82 -13.54
N VAL A 174 9.81 -6.88 -13.51
CA VAL A 174 10.18 -7.65 -14.71
C VAL A 174 9.58 -9.04 -14.60
N HIS A 175 8.75 -9.41 -15.57
CA HIS A 175 8.07 -10.71 -15.62
C HIS A 175 8.31 -11.35 -16.98
N ASN A 176 8.56 -12.66 -17.00
CA ASN A 176 8.75 -13.43 -18.22
C ASN A 176 7.59 -14.41 -18.41
N TYR A 177 6.86 -14.23 -19.52
CA TYR A 177 5.67 -14.99 -19.89
C TYR A 177 5.98 -16.30 -20.62
N ARG A 178 7.25 -16.63 -20.89
CA ARG A 178 7.63 -17.91 -21.50
C ARG A 178 7.10 -19.05 -20.65
N LYS A 179 6.35 -19.96 -21.28
CA LYS A 179 5.80 -21.13 -20.60
C LYS A 179 6.89 -22.16 -20.35
N LEU A 180 6.86 -22.79 -19.18
CA LEU A 180 7.75 -23.88 -18.80
C LEU A 180 7.04 -25.22 -19.01
N ASP A 181 7.00 -25.68 -20.26
CA ASP A 181 6.28 -26.89 -20.66
C ASP A 181 6.80 -28.17 -19.96
N TYR A 182 8.07 -28.17 -19.57
CA TYR A 182 8.72 -29.27 -18.86
C TYR A 182 8.38 -29.33 -17.36
N LEU A 183 7.68 -28.33 -16.82
CA LEU A 183 7.39 -28.22 -15.40
C LEU A 183 5.89 -28.26 -15.11
N ASP A 184 5.21 -27.14 -15.35
CA ASP A 184 3.81 -26.92 -14.96
C ASP A 184 3.03 -26.17 -16.06
N LYS A 185 3.64 -25.94 -17.23
CA LYS A 185 3.06 -25.14 -18.34
C LYS A 185 2.70 -23.71 -17.91
N GLU A 186 3.21 -23.25 -16.76
CA GLU A 186 3.06 -21.89 -16.29
C GLU A 186 4.19 -21.02 -16.77
N SER A 187 4.01 -19.70 -16.63
CA SER A 187 5.06 -18.76 -17.00
C SER A 187 6.32 -18.98 -16.16
N MET A 188 7.48 -18.61 -16.72
CA MET A 188 8.73 -18.52 -15.98
C MET A 188 8.55 -17.63 -14.74
N GLY A 189 7.73 -16.59 -14.86
CA GLY A 189 7.21 -15.83 -13.75
C GLY A 189 7.97 -14.53 -13.55
N LEU A 190 7.78 -13.95 -12.35
CA LEU A 190 8.52 -12.79 -11.89
C LEU A 190 10.02 -13.10 -11.92
N ILE A 191 10.80 -12.25 -12.59
CA ILE A 191 12.26 -12.30 -12.57
C ILE A 191 12.77 -11.46 -11.40
N THR A 192 12.34 -10.21 -11.30
CA THR A 192 12.73 -9.28 -10.24
C THR A 192 11.74 -8.12 -10.10
N ALA A 193 11.81 -7.43 -8.95
CA ALA A 193 11.14 -6.17 -8.71
C ALA A 193 11.98 -5.27 -7.79
N TYR A 194 12.12 -3.99 -8.12
CA TYR A 194 12.96 -3.03 -7.38
C TYR A 194 12.58 -1.57 -7.68
N CYS A 195 13.11 -0.62 -6.91
CA CYS A 195 13.00 0.82 -7.20
C CYS A 195 14.15 1.28 -8.09
N GLU A 196 13.85 1.89 -9.23
CA GLU A 196 14.88 2.34 -10.17
C GLU A 196 15.81 3.38 -9.53
N GLY A 197 17.13 3.15 -9.64
CA GLY A 197 18.15 4.00 -9.05
C GLY A 197 18.46 3.72 -7.57
N TYR A 198 17.84 2.71 -6.95
CA TYR A 198 18.02 2.38 -5.54
C TYR A 198 18.34 0.91 -5.32
N THR A 199 19.22 0.61 -4.36
CA THR A 199 19.49 -0.76 -3.92
C THR A 199 18.26 -1.37 -3.24
N LYS A 200 17.59 -0.58 -2.38
CA LYS A 200 16.36 -0.94 -1.68
C LYS A 200 15.33 0.18 -1.82
N CYS A 201 14.08 -0.18 -2.03
CA CYS A 201 12.98 0.77 -1.95
C CYS A 201 12.83 1.30 -0.51
N PRO A 202 12.46 2.58 -0.33
CA PRO A 202 12.01 3.10 0.95
C PRO A 202 10.73 2.38 1.44
N ASP A 203 10.55 2.25 2.75
CA ASP A 203 9.39 1.54 3.33
C ASP A 203 8.05 2.15 2.93
N TRP A 204 7.98 3.48 2.78
CA TRP A 204 6.77 4.20 2.36
C TRP A 204 6.24 3.73 0.99
N VAL A 205 7.10 3.18 0.13
CA VAL A 205 6.69 2.59 -1.17
C VAL A 205 5.82 1.35 -0.94
N ASN A 206 6.19 0.51 0.02
CA ASN A 206 5.43 -0.70 0.35
C ASN A 206 4.13 -0.36 1.07
N GLU A 207 4.16 0.57 2.02
CA GLU A 207 2.96 1.05 2.72
C GLU A 207 1.91 1.61 1.76
N ALA A 208 2.34 2.29 0.69
CA ALA A 208 1.46 2.79 -0.35
C ALA A 208 0.65 1.68 -1.02
N ALA A 209 1.31 0.56 -1.33
CA ALA A 209 0.66 -0.57 -1.97
C ALA A 209 -0.37 -1.23 -1.04
N GLU A 210 -0.13 -1.21 0.27
CA GLU A 210 -1.08 -1.76 1.25
C GLU A 210 -2.37 -0.96 1.34
N LYS A 211 -2.25 0.38 1.37
CA LYS A 211 -3.39 1.30 1.51
C LYS A 211 -4.23 1.42 0.23
N ASN A 212 -3.62 1.21 -0.95
CA ASN A 212 -4.33 1.26 -2.23
C ASN A 212 -5.13 -0.02 -2.53
N ILE A 213 -4.69 -1.17 -2.01
CA ILE A 213 -5.41 -2.45 -2.17
C ILE A 213 -6.58 -2.57 -1.19
N SER A 214 -6.49 -1.96 0.00
CA SER A 214 -7.51 -2.11 1.07
C SER A 214 -8.75 -1.21 0.90
N LYS A 215 -8.84 -0.41 -0.15
CA LYS A 215 -9.98 0.51 -0.43
C LYS A 215 -10.77 0.13 -1.68
N ILE A 216 -10.58 -1.09 -2.16
CA ILE A 216 -11.28 -1.74 -3.29
C ILE A 216 -11.97 -2.97 -2.74
#